data_AF-A0A1D7TNB5-F1
#
_entry.id   AF-A0A1D7TNB5-F1
#
_cell.length_a   1.000
_cell.length_b   1.000
_cell.length_c   1.000
_cell.angle_alpha   90.00
_cell.angle_beta   90.00
_cell.angle_gamma   90.00
#
_symmetry.space_group_name_H-M   'P 1'
#
loop_
_entity.id
_entity.type
_entity.pdbx_description
1 polymer ?
#
loop_
_entity_poly.entity_id
_entity_poly.type
_entity_poly.pdbx_seq_one_letter_code
_entity_poly.pdbx_strand_id
1 'polypeptide(L)'
;MREKWAYLNDIEGCDVVALYTLHNLIEIVYLKEGKQRSLTINFHVAGGAMGYVECFEFDSIPLPPVKEHHRFELQKILHVNLYGSDNGWECYEELELVCEKASYLLYFSDGESYATIEKERAPSLPKLPHVEASLPKELFSVECFKENLAFALLAHGEQKTPHGLPYSMHLLSVTAEVINALTCEPLSYDEANVAIACALLHDVNEDTTTKITKESPIAGNKEVIAKGVLALTKDKNLPSKETQMRDSLERLKKRQNCVAMVKLADRITNLGDPPKQWDEAKKRAYLEEAKVILSELGYAHHSLATKLSEKIEAYQLYM
;
A
#
# COMPACT_ATOMS: atom_id res chain seq x y z
N MET A 1 -7.68 9.51 -17.64
CA MET A 1 -7.27 10.93 -17.72
C MET A 1 -7.70 11.77 -16.51
N ARG A 2 -9.00 11.87 -16.16
CA ARG A 2 -9.43 12.73 -15.03
C ARG A 2 -8.82 12.34 -13.69
N GLU A 3 -8.69 11.05 -13.41
CA GLU A 3 -8.03 10.55 -12.18
C GLU A 3 -6.55 10.93 -12.12
N LYS A 4 -5.81 10.85 -13.25
CA LYS A 4 -4.40 11.28 -13.32
C LYS A 4 -4.24 12.73 -12.87
N TRP A 5 -5.08 13.63 -13.41
CA TRP A 5 -5.05 15.04 -13.08
C TRP A 5 -5.30 15.32 -11.59
N ALA A 6 -6.07 14.49 -10.87
CA ALA A 6 -6.23 14.67 -9.42
C ALA A 6 -4.90 14.58 -8.66
N TYR A 7 -4.01 13.67 -9.07
CA TYR A 7 -2.67 13.54 -8.50
C TYR A 7 -1.71 14.63 -8.97
N LEU A 8 -1.73 14.95 -10.26
CA LEU A 8 -0.85 15.99 -10.82
C LEU A 8 -1.18 17.38 -10.24
N ASN A 9 -2.46 17.69 -10.07
CA ASN A 9 -2.90 18.92 -9.43
C ASN A 9 -2.58 18.94 -7.93
N ASP A 10 -2.47 17.77 -7.26
CA ASP A 10 -2.15 17.74 -5.83
C ASP A 10 -0.71 18.20 -5.55
N ILE A 11 0.22 17.90 -6.46
CA ILE A 11 1.64 18.22 -6.30
C ILE A 11 2.03 19.62 -6.84
N GLU A 12 1.23 20.21 -7.71
CA GLU A 12 1.49 21.58 -8.20
C GLU A 12 1.58 22.60 -7.05
N GLY A 13 2.59 23.47 -7.13
CA GLY A 13 2.87 24.49 -6.12
C GLY A 13 3.52 23.97 -4.84
N CYS A 14 3.85 22.67 -4.75
CA CYS A 14 4.43 22.06 -3.56
C CYS A 14 5.97 22.00 -3.61
N ASP A 15 6.59 22.07 -2.44
CA ASP A 15 8.03 21.85 -2.28
C ASP A 15 8.35 20.35 -2.27
N VAL A 16 9.23 19.91 -3.17
CA VAL A 16 9.72 18.53 -3.17
C VAL A 16 10.78 18.37 -2.09
N VAL A 17 10.61 17.34 -1.26
CA VAL A 17 11.52 16.97 -0.17
C VAL A 17 12.54 15.94 -0.64
N ALA A 18 12.07 14.96 -1.40
CA ALA A 18 12.91 13.87 -1.87
C ALA A 18 12.31 13.24 -3.13
N LEU A 19 13.20 12.67 -3.93
CA LEU A 19 12.86 11.84 -5.07
C LEU A 19 13.47 10.46 -4.82
N TYR A 20 12.65 9.42 -4.92
CA TYR A 20 13.07 8.04 -4.74
C TYR A 20 12.75 7.21 -5.97
N THR A 21 13.46 6.09 -6.10
CA THR A 21 13.20 5.08 -7.14
C THR A 21 13.22 3.66 -6.61
N LEU A 22 12.43 2.81 -7.24
CA LEU A 22 12.50 1.36 -7.06
C LEU A 22 12.20 0.69 -8.42
N HIS A 23 13.25 0.17 -9.06
CA HIS A 23 13.19 -0.26 -10.46
C HIS A 23 12.66 0.88 -11.36
N ASN A 24 11.54 0.66 -12.06
CA ASN A 24 10.91 1.64 -12.95
C ASN A 24 9.90 2.55 -12.24
N LEU A 25 9.76 2.45 -10.92
CA LEU A 25 8.86 3.31 -10.15
C LEU A 25 9.62 4.53 -9.65
N ILE A 26 8.96 5.68 -9.70
CA ILE A 26 9.45 6.94 -9.12
C ILE A 26 8.48 7.36 -8.01
N GLU A 27 9.01 7.79 -6.87
CA GLU A 27 8.23 8.45 -5.83
C GLU A 27 8.74 9.87 -5.61
N ILE A 28 7.84 10.83 -5.76
CA ILE A 28 8.08 12.22 -5.40
C ILE A 28 7.47 12.47 -4.02
N VAL A 29 8.32 12.75 -3.03
CA VAL A 29 7.88 13.14 -1.69
C VAL A 29 7.84 14.65 -1.62
N TYR A 30 6.69 15.23 -1.29
CA TYR A 30 6.48 16.68 -1.25
C TYR A 30 5.77 17.13 0.02
N LEU A 31 5.90 18.42 0.35
CA LEU A 31 5.20 19.04 1.45
C LEU A 31 3.92 19.71 0.98
N LYS A 32 2.81 19.33 1.61
CA LYS A 32 1.52 19.98 1.42
C LYS A 32 0.86 20.19 2.77
N GLU A 33 0.51 21.45 3.06
CA GLU A 33 -0.14 21.83 4.33
C GLU A 33 0.67 21.40 5.57
N GLY A 34 2.00 21.46 5.48
CA GLY A 34 2.91 21.07 6.57
C GLY A 34 3.05 19.56 6.80
N LYS A 35 2.46 18.72 5.95
CA LYS A 35 2.59 17.26 5.99
C LYS A 35 3.35 16.75 4.77
N GLN A 36 4.14 15.70 4.97
CA GLN A 36 4.73 14.97 3.85
C GLN A 36 3.65 14.12 3.17
N ARG A 37 3.66 14.13 1.84
CA ARG A 37 2.83 13.30 0.96
C ARG A 37 3.72 12.67 -0.09
N SER A 38 3.24 11.60 -0.71
CA SER A 38 3.92 10.92 -1.80
C SER A 38 3.06 10.91 -3.06
N LEU A 39 3.69 11.12 -4.20
CA LEU A 39 3.16 10.80 -5.53
C LEU A 39 4.04 9.71 -6.10
N THR A 40 3.48 8.53 -6.31
CA THR A 40 4.16 7.43 -6.99
C THR A 40 3.74 7.40 -8.44
N ILE A 41 4.74 7.27 -9.32
CA ILE A 41 4.61 7.22 -10.77
C ILE A 41 5.06 5.84 -11.22
N ASN A 42 4.13 5.10 -11.82
CA ASN A 42 4.39 3.83 -12.47
C ASN A 42 4.41 4.02 -13.99
N PHE A 43 5.49 3.57 -14.61
CA PHE A 43 5.65 3.56 -16.06
C PHE A 43 5.00 2.29 -16.60
N HIS A 44 3.76 2.43 -17.07
CA HIS A 44 2.98 1.32 -17.57
C HIS A 44 3.27 1.10 -19.06
N VAL A 45 3.86 -0.05 -19.36
CA VAL A 45 4.09 -0.52 -20.73
C VAL A 45 3.27 -1.78 -20.97
N ALA A 46 2.40 -1.76 -21.97
CA ALA A 46 1.61 -2.91 -22.38
C ALA A 46 1.52 -3.00 -23.91
N GLY A 47 1.83 -4.16 -24.47
CA GLY A 47 1.81 -4.38 -25.92
C GLY A 47 1.21 -5.73 -26.28
N GLY A 48 0.55 -5.80 -27.45
CA GLY A 48 -0.04 -7.03 -27.96
C GLY A 48 -0.47 -6.94 -29.41
N ALA A 49 -1.17 -7.97 -29.90
CA ALA A 49 -1.57 -8.08 -31.31
C ALA A 49 -2.47 -6.93 -31.81
N MET A 50 -3.04 -6.14 -30.89
CA MET A 50 -4.02 -5.09 -31.17
C MET A 50 -3.59 -3.71 -30.66
N GLY A 51 -2.33 -3.53 -30.28
CA GLY A 51 -1.86 -2.21 -29.85
C GLY A 51 -0.71 -2.19 -28.88
N TYR A 52 -0.28 -0.97 -28.54
CA TYR A 52 0.86 -0.69 -27.69
C TYR A 52 0.62 0.57 -26.84
N VAL A 53 0.92 0.51 -25.55
CA VAL A 53 0.64 1.59 -24.60
C VAL A 53 1.88 1.84 -23.75
N GLU A 54 2.28 3.10 -23.70
CA GLU A 54 3.31 3.66 -22.83
C GLU A 54 2.71 4.86 -22.10
N CYS A 55 2.24 4.64 -20.87
CA CYS A 55 1.52 5.66 -20.13
C CYS A 55 1.86 5.65 -18.65
N PHE A 56 1.60 6.76 -17.96
CA PHE A 56 1.83 6.87 -16.53
C PHE A 56 0.60 6.47 -15.73
N GLU A 57 0.79 5.61 -14.75
CA GLU A 57 -0.17 5.38 -13.67
C GLU A 57 0.31 6.12 -12.42
N PHE A 58 -0.63 6.69 -11.67
CA PHE A 58 -0.35 7.50 -10.50
C PHE A 58 -1.14 6.98 -9.30
N ASP A 59 -0.50 6.97 -8.14
CA ASP A 59 -1.15 6.77 -6.86
C ASP A 59 -0.41 7.55 -5.76
N SER A 60 -1.00 7.58 -4.57
CA SER A 60 -0.45 8.20 -3.37
C SER A 60 0.14 7.17 -2.39
N ILE A 61 0.51 5.97 -2.86
CA ILE A 61 1.12 4.90 -2.07
C ILE A 61 2.64 5.05 -2.12
N PRO A 62 3.32 5.33 -1.00
CA PRO A 62 4.78 5.41 -0.97
C PRO A 62 5.44 4.11 -1.43
N LEU A 63 6.64 4.22 -2.03
CA LEU A 63 7.43 3.02 -2.34
C LEU A 63 7.88 2.32 -1.05
N PRO A 64 8.08 0.98 -1.10
CA PRO A 64 8.61 0.23 0.03
C PRO A 64 9.94 0.78 0.57
N PRO A 65 10.30 0.49 1.84
CA PRO A 65 11.51 1.03 2.48
C PRO A 65 12.85 0.76 1.76
N VAL A 66 12.89 -0.23 0.87
CA VAL A 66 14.08 -0.59 0.07
C VAL A 66 14.34 0.38 -1.10
N LYS A 67 13.50 1.40 -1.29
CA LYS A 67 13.68 2.45 -2.31
C LYS A 67 15.01 3.18 -2.14
N GLU A 68 15.54 3.67 -3.25
CA GLU A 68 16.81 4.39 -3.30
C GLU A 68 16.59 5.87 -3.60
N HIS A 69 17.46 6.75 -3.10
CA HIS A 69 17.43 8.16 -3.47
C HIS A 69 17.75 8.32 -4.95
N HIS A 70 16.91 9.06 -5.67
CA HIS A 70 17.16 9.38 -7.06
C HIS A 70 18.24 10.47 -7.17
N ARG A 71 19.01 10.45 -8.26
CA ARG A 71 20.11 11.40 -8.52
C ARG A 71 19.66 12.85 -8.72
N PHE A 72 18.40 13.07 -9.07
CA PHE A 72 17.87 14.41 -9.31
C PHE A 72 17.27 14.97 -8.03
N GLU A 73 17.59 16.22 -7.76
CA GLU A 73 16.95 17.02 -6.73
C GLU A 73 15.93 17.95 -7.41
N LEU A 74 14.65 17.62 -7.26
CA LEU A 74 13.57 18.52 -7.63
C LEU A 74 13.40 19.54 -6.49
N GLN A 75 13.07 20.78 -6.85
CA GLN A 75 12.73 21.84 -5.89
C GLN A 75 11.22 22.00 -5.85
N LYS A 76 10.72 23.22 -5.75
CA LYS A 76 9.30 23.50 -5.88
C LYS A 76 8.82 23.23 -7.30
N ILE A 77 7.78 22.42 -7.43
CA ILE A 77 7.09 22.17 -8.69
C ILE A 77 6.11 23.32 -8.92
N LEU A 78 6.35 24.13 -9.95
CA LEU A 78 5.50 25.27 -10.29
C LEU A 78 4.31 24.84 -11.15
N HIS A 79 4.57 24.00 -12.15
CA HIS A 79 3.56 23.48 -13.08
C HIS A 79 3.88 22.04 -13.46
N VAL A 80 2.83 21.29 -13.77
CA VAL A 80 2.90 19.95 -14.31
C VAL A 80 2.19 19.93 -15.66
N ASN A 81 2.89 19.44 -16.69
CA ASN A 81 2.31 19.32 -18.03
C ASN A 81 2.31 17.85 -18.45
N LEU A 82 1.13 17.36 -18.88
CA LEU A 82 1.00 16.05 -19.50
C LEU A 82 0.94 16.23 -21.02
N TYR A 83 1.72 15.43 -21.73
CA TYR A 83 1.75 15.37 -23.18
C TYR A 83 1.35 13.96 -23.59
N GLY A 84 0.71 13.81 -24.74
CA GLY A 84 0.31 12.48 -25.18
C GLY A 84 -0.24 12.42 -26.59
N SER A 85 -0.18 11.23 -27.16
CA SER A 85 -0.75 10.90 -28.46
C SER A 85 -1.52 9.60 -28.33
N ASP A 86 -2.74 9.56 -28.85
CA ASP A 86 -3.59 8.37 -28.89
C ASP A 86 -4.21 8.27 -30.29
N ASN A 87 -3.91 7.19 -31.00
CA ASN A 87 -4.46 6.90 -32.34
C ASN A 87 -5.44 5.71 -32.34
N GLY A 88 -5.85 5.22 -31.17
CA GLY A 88 -6.73 4.07 -30.96
C GLY A 88 -6.01 2.72 -30.90
N TRP A 89 -4.79 2.62 -31.43
CA TRP A 89 -3.96 1.41 -31.41
C TRP A 89 -2.70 1.61 -30.57
N GLU A 90 -2.18 2.83 -30.56
CA GLU A 90 -1.00 3.23 -29.81
C GLU A 90 -1.32 4.43 -28.93
N CYS A 91 -0.83 4.38 -27.69
CA CYS A 91 -0.96 5.45 -26.73
C CYS A 91 0.40 5.73 -26.09
N TYR A 92 0.84 6.98 -26.14
CA TYR A 92 2.12 7.43 -25.60
C TYR A 92 1.89 8.65 -24.72
N GLU A 93 2.62 8.74 -23.61
CA GLU A 93 2.61 9.91 -22.73
C GLU A 93 4.04 10.38 -22.38
N GLU A 94 4.18 11.69 -22.20
CA GLU A 94 5.33 12.32 -21.55
C GLU A 94 4.81 13.22 -20.43
N LEU A 95 5.55 13.31 -19.32
CA LEU A 95 5.21 14.12 -18.16
C LEU A 95 6.32 15.12 -17.89
N GLU A 96 6.02 16.41 -17.95
CA GLU A 96 6.97 17.47 -17.63
C GLU A 96 6.66 18.04 -16.24
N LEU A 97 7.70 18.08 -15.40
CA LEU A 97 7.71 18.77 -14.13
C LEU A 97 8.49 20.09 -14.29
N VAL A 98 7.78 21.22 -14.32
CA VAL A 98 8.39 22.54 -14.38
C VAL A 98 8.68 23.00 -12.96
N CYS A 99 9.95 23.02 -12.58
CA CYS A 99 10.40 23.45 -11.25
C CYS A 99 11.00 24.87 -11.30
N GLU A 100 11.21 25.50 -10.14
CA GLU A 100 11.74 26.88 -10.04
C GLU A 100 13.04 27.14 -10.81
N LYS A 101 13.92 26.13 -10.94
CA LYS A 101 15.25 26.29 -11.56
C LYS A 101 15.45 25.52 -12.86
N ALA A 102 14.54 24.62 -13.21
CA ALA A 102 14.69 23.71 -14.33
C ALA A 102 13.38 23.00 -14.66
N SER A 103 13.24 22.53 -15.90
CA SER A 103 12.22 21.53 -16.25
C SER A 103 12.82 20.13 -16.31
N TYR A 104 11.99 19.14 -16.02
CA TYR A 104 12.34 17.73 -16.10
C TYR A 104 11.27 16.99 -16.89
N LEU A 105 11.67 16.33 -17.97
CA LEU A 105 10.77 15.50 -18.75
C LEU A 105 10.94 14.04 -18.34
N LEU A 106 9.82 13.42 -17.95
CA LEU A 106 9.68 11.99 -17.79
C LEU A 106 9.10 11.44 -19.09
N TYR A 107 9.76 10.44 -19.66
CA TYR A 107 9.37 9.83 -20.93
C TYR A 107 9.82 8.36 -21.00
N PHE A 108 9.26 7.63 -21.96
CA PHE A 108 9.62 6.24 -22.24
C PHE A 108 10.77 6.19 -23.23
N SER A 109 11.80 5.38 -22.94
CA SER A 109 12.97 5.26 -23.82
C SER A 109 13.26 3.81 -24.15
N ASP A 110 13.83 3.57 -25.34
CA ASP A 110 14.25 2.24 -25.84
C ASP A 110 15.46 1.63 -25.09
N GLY A 111 15.88 2.24 -23.97
CA GLY A 111 17.02 1.79 -23.16
C GLY A 111 16.68 0.65 -22.19
N GLU A 112 17.68 0.22 -21.40
CA GLU A 112 17.49 -0.81 -20.36
C GLU A 112 16.47 -0.40 -19.28
N SER A 113 16.29 0.91 -19.09
CA SER A 113 15.30 1.51 -18.20
C SER A 113 14.19 2.14 -19.04
N TYR A 114 13.05 1.44 -19.15
CA TYR A 114 11.84 1.92 -19.84
C TYR A 114 11.31 3.26 -19.28
N ALA A 115 11.79 3.68 -18.10
CA ALA A 115 11.48 4.94 -17.45
C ALA A 115 12.69 5.87 -17.46
N THR A 116 12.59 7.08 -18.04
CA THR A 116 13.69 8.05 -18.01
C THR A 116 13.21 9.42 -17.56
N ILE A 117 14.01 10.07 -16.74
CA ILE A 117 13.88 11.49 -16.39
C ILE A 117 15.11 12.24 -16.93
N GLU A 118 14.87 13.32 -17.65
CA GLU A 118 15.92 14.15 -18.25
C GLU A 118 15.65 15.63 -17.99
N LYS A 119 16.71 16.34 -17.60
CA LYS A 119 16.66 17.76 -17.27
C LYS A 119 16.76 18.60 -18.55
N GLU A 120 15.93 19.64 -18.67
CA GLU A 120 15.86 20.56 -19.83
C GLU A 120 15.55 19.88 -21.17
N ARG A 121 14.95 18.68 -21.15
CA ARG A 121 14.50 18.01 -22.37
C ARG A 121 13.15 18.58 -22.81
N ALA A 122 13.05 18.98 -24.07
CA ALA A 122 11.78 19.39 -24.65
C ALA A 122 10.86 18.19 -24.91
N PRO A 123 9.54 18.31 -24.67
CA PRO A 123 8.56 17.28 -25.00
C PRO A 123 8.53 17.04 -26.52
N SER A 124 8.29 15.80 -26.92
CA SER A 124 8.12 15.39 -28.31
C SER A 124 6.65 15.20 -28.70
N LEU A 125 5.77 15.00 -27.71
CA LEU A 125 4.34 14.79 -27.89
C LEU A 125 3.53 16.09 -27.78
N PRO A 126 2.31 16.16 -28.34
CA PRO A 126 1.46 17.34 -28.18
C PRO A 126 0.94 17.46 -26.74
N LYS A 127 0.85 18.69 -26.26
CA LYS A 127 0.38 19.01 -24.91
C LYS A 127 -1.09 18.67 -24.77
N LEU A 128 -1.44 17.89 -23.74
CA LEU A 128 -2.82 17.60 -23.40
C LEU A 128 -3.46 18.78 -22.66
N PRO A 129 -4.78 19.00 -22.81
CA PRO A 129 -5.46 20.04 -22.07
C PRO A 129 -5.43 19.76 -20.56
N HIS A 130 -5.14 20.80 -19.79
CA HIS A 130 -5.25 20.76 -18.33
C HIS A 130 -6.68 20.46 -17.91
N VAL A 131 -6.86 19.59 -16.92
CA VAL A 131 -8.17 19.28 -16.34
C VAL A 131 -8.11 19.54 -14.84
N GLU A 132 -8.97 20.42 -14.37
CA GLU A 132 -9.12 20.65 -12.93
C GLU A 132 -9.81 19.44 -12.27
N ALA A 133 -9.12 18.86 -11.29
CA ALA A 133 -9.52 17.68 -10.55
C ALA A 133 -8.80 17.68 -9.19
N SER A 134 -9.45 17.13 -8.17
CA SER A 134 -8.88 16.99 -6.83
C SER A 134 -8.94 15.54 -6.38
N LEU A 135 -8.03 15.15 -5.49
CA LEU A 135 -8.10 13.85 -4.82
C LEU A 135 -9.43 13.70 -4.03
N PRO A 136 -9.90 12.46 -3.84
CA PRO A 136 -11.03 12.16 -2.96
C PRO A 136 -10.80 12.75 -1.55
N LYS A 137 -11.89 13.21 -0.93
CA LYS A 137 -11.87 13.73 0.46
C LYS A 137 -12.31 12.69 1.47
N GLU A 138 -12.89 11.59 1.00
CA GLU A 138 -13.25 10.43 1.78
C GLU A 138 -11.99 9.78 2.38
N LEU A 139 -12.14 9.06 3.48
CA LEU A 139 -11.05 8.29 4.08
C LEU A 139 -10.65 7.08 3.21
N PHE A 140 -11.63 6.41 2.63
CA PHE A 140 -11.47 5.22 1.78
C PHE A 140 -12.69 5.03 0.87
N SER A 141 -12.56 4.19 -0.15
CA SER A 141 -13.67 3.83 -1.03
C SER A 141 -14.59 2.81 -0.37
N VAL A 142 -15.84 3.19 -0.12
CA VAL A 142 -16.88 2.29 0.40
C VAL A 142 -17.15 1.14 -0.57
N GLU A 143 -17.06 1.39 -1.88
CA GLU A 143 -17.27 0.33 -2.88
C GLU A 143 -16.11 -0.67 -2.88
N CYS A 144 -14.85 -0.21 -2.81
CA CYS A 144 -13.71 -1.12 -2.68
C CYS A 144 -13.80 -1.94 -1.39
N PHE A 145 -14.22 -1.33 -0.28
CA PHE A 145 -14.47 -2.03 0.98
C PHE A 145 -15.52 -3.14 0.80
N LYS A 146 -16.67 -2.84 0.19
CA LYS A 146 -17.75 -3.81 -0.01
C LYS A 146 -17.33 -4.99 -0.87
N GLU A 147 -16.63 -4.74 -1.98
CA GLU A 147 -16.15 -5.78 -2.89
C GLU A 147 -15.12 -6.69 -2.20
N ASN A 148 -14.14 -6.11 -1.51
CA ASN A 148 -13.12 -6.89 -0.81
C ASN A 148 -13.70 -7.66 0.39
N LEU A 149 -14.65 -7.07 1.13
CA LEU A 149 -15.37 -7.78 2.19
C LEU A 149 -16.18 -8.93 1.63
N ALA A 150 -16.95 -8.71 0.55
CA ALA A 150 -17.73 -9.78 -0.08
C ALA A 150 -16.83 -10.94 -0.53
N PHE A 151 -15.69 -10.64 -1.14
CA PHE A 151 -14.70 -11.65 -1.51
C PHE A 151 -14.20 -12.44 -0.30
N ALA A 152 -13.81 -11.76 0.79
CA ALA A 152 -13.33 -12.41 2.00
C ALA A 152 -14.40 -13.31 2.64
N LEU A 153 -15.64 -12.82 2.75
CA LEU A 153 -16.75 -13.59 3.32
C LEU A 153 -17.07 -14.85 2.51
N LEU A 154 -17.05 -14.75 1.18
CA LEU A 154 -17.24 -15.91 0.31
C LEU A 154 -16.10 -16.93 0.46
N ALA A 155 -14.85 -16.47 0.58
CA ALA A 155 -13.71 -17.35 0.76
C ALA A 155 -13.72 -18.08 2.12
N HIS A 156 -14.06 -17.39 3.20
CA HIS A 156 -14.10 -17.97 4.55
C HIS A 156 -15.35 -18.81 4.83
N GLY A 157 -16.46 -18.55 4.13
CA GLY A 157 -17.69 -19.36 4.21
C GLY A 157 -18.14 -19.61 5.66
N GLU A 158 -18.22 -20.88 6.05
CA GLU A 158 -18.67 -21.29 7.38
C GLU A 158 -17.59 -21.30 8.48
N GLN A 159 -16.37 -20.82 8.19
CA GLN A 159 -15.30 -20.72 9.17
C GLN A 159 -15.77 -19.97 10.42
N LYS A 160 -15.38 -20.48 11.59
CA LYS A 160 -15.68 -19.87 12.89
C LYS A 160 -14.38 -19.47 13.61
N THR A 161 -14.49 -18.45 14.43
CA THR A 161 -13.47 -18.08 15.42
C THR A 161 -13.34 -19.16 16.50
N PRO A 162 -12.26 -19.18 17.30
CA PRO A 162 -12.13 -20.09 18.45
C PRO A 162 -13.27 -19.99 19.48
N HIS A 163 -14.05 -18.92 19.45
CA HIS A 163 -15.21 -18.68 20.32
C HIS A 163 -16.55 -19.06 19.67
N GLY A 164 -16.54 -19.66 18.47
CA GLY A 164 -17.73 -20.14 17.77
C GLY A 164 -18.49 -19.08 16.96
N LEU A 165 -18.04 -17.83 16.94
CA LEU A 165 -18.61 -16.77 16.10
C LEU A 165 -18.18 -16.92 14.63
N PRO A 166 -18.95 -16.44 13.64
CA PRO A 166 -18.52 -16.38 12.24
C PRO A 166 -17.17 -15.68 12.09
N TYR A 167 -16.32 -16.16 11.18
CA TYR A 167 -14.97 -15.59 11.01
C TYR A 167 -14.97 -14.12 10.58
N SER A 168 -16.07 -13.65 9.98
CA SER A 168 -16.30 -12.23 9.70
C SER A 168 -16.12 -11.33 10.93
N MET A 169 -16.35 -11.85 12.14
CA MET A 169 -16.11 -11.12 13.38
C MET A 169 -14.63 -10.75 13.53
N HIS A 170 -13.71 -11.68 13.22
CA HIS A 170 -12.27 -11.43 13.27
C HIS A 170 -11.87 -10.41 12.20
N LEU A 171 -12.26 -10.66 10.95
CA LEU A 171 -11.93 -9.78 9.81
C LEU A 171 -12.35 -8.33 10.08
N LEU A 172 -13.62 -8.12 10.49
CA LEU A 172 -14.15 -6.79 10.76
C LEU A 172 -13.52 -6.15 12.00
N SER A 173 -13.08 -6.94 12.98
CA SER A 173 -12.38 -6.40 14.17
C SER A 173 -10.99 -5.88 13.78
N VAL A 174 -10.23 -6.64 12.99
CA VAL A 174 -8.92 -6.20 12.47
C VAL A 174 -9.07 -4.95 11.59
N THR A 175 -10.07 -4.95 10.69
CA THR A 175 -10.34 -3.79 9.84
C THR A 175 -10.79 -2.57 10.65
N ALA A 176 -11.57 -2.75 11.72
CA ALA A 176 -11.96 -1.65 12.61
C ALA A 176 -10.75 -1.05 13.35
N GLU A 177 -9.79 -1.87 13.79
CA GLU A 177 -8.53 -1.39 14.37
C GLU A 177 -7.75 -0.53 13.38
N VAL A 178 -7.64 -0.98 12.12
CA VAL A 178 -7.01 -0.19 11.04
C VAL A 178 -7.75 1.13 10.83
N ILE A 179 -9.06 1.12 10.62
CA ILE A 179 -9.86 2.34 10.37
C ILE A 179 -9.73 3.33 11.54
N ASN A 180 -9.80 2.84 12.77
CA ASN A 180 -9.64 3.69 13.96
C ASN A 180 -8.26 4.33 14.01
N ALA A 181 -7.20 3.57 13.70
CA ALA A 181 -5.83 4.07 13.67
C ALA A 181 -5.63 5.21 12.66
N LEU A 182 -6.28 5.14 11.50
CA LEU A 182 -6.24 6.20 10.48
C LEU A 182 -6.84 7.54 10.94
N THR A 183 -7.67 7.54 11.98
CA THR A 183 -8.20 8.79 12.57
C THR A 183 -7.17 9.48 13.47
N CYS A 184 -6.23 8.72 14.05
CA CYS A 184 -5.17 9.24 14.91
C CYS A 184 -3.95 9.68 14.10
N GLU A 185 -3.57 8.87 13.11
CA GLU A 185 -2.39 9.06 12.26
C GLU A 185 -2.81 8.79 10.80
N PRO A 186 -3.29 9.82 10.09
CA PRO A 186 -3.87 9.65 8.76
C PRO A 186 -2.84 9.21 7.72
N LEU A 187 -3.25 8.27 6.86
CA LEU A 187 -2.54 7.91 5.62
C LEU A 187 -3.17 8.61 4.42
N SER A 188 -2.53 8.48 3.25
CA SER A 188 -3.17 8.89 1.99
C SER A 188 -4.42 8.05 1.69
N TYR A 189 -5.27 8.54 0.78
CA TYR A 189 -6.48 7.82 0.36
C TYR A 189 -6.16 6.43 -0.20
N ASP A 190 -5.11 6.30 -1.02
CA ASP A 190 -4.75 5.02 -1.63
C ASP A 190 -4.13 4.06 -0.61
N GLU A 191 -3.29 4.57 0.30
CA GLU A 191 -2.74 3.79 1.41
C GLU A 191 -3.84 3.25 2.33
N ALA A 192 -4.84 4.08 2.66
CA ALA A 192 -5.98 3.69 3.47
C ALA A 192 -6.78 2.56 2.80
N ASN A 193 -7.06 2.68 1.50
CA ASN A 193 -7.72 1.61 0.74
C ASN A 193 -6.91 0.31 0.73
N VAL A 194 -5.58 0.37 0.56
CA VAL A 194 -4.70 -0.81 0.62
C VAL A 194 -4.68 -1.44 2.01
N ALA A 195 -4.53 -0.65 3.07
CA ALA A 195 -4.49 -1.15 4.44
C ALA A 195 -5.80 -1.86 4.82
N ILE A 196 -6.93 -1.25 4.50
CA ILE A 196 -8.27 -1.80 4.75
C ILE A 196 -8.51 -3.07 3.95
N ALA A 197 -8.15 -3.09 2.66
CA ALA A 197 -8.27 -4.29 1.84
C ALA A 197 -7.39 -5.42 2.37
N CYS A 198 -6.13 -5.15 2.71
CA CYS A 198 -5.24 -6.13 3.32
C CYS A 198 -5.80 -6.67 4.64
N ALA A 199 -6.38 -5.81 5.50
CA ALA A 199 -7.01 -6.23 6.74
C ALA A 199 -8.21 -7.17 6.52
N LEU A 200 -9.05 -6.89 5.52
CA LEU A 200 -10.18 -7.76 5.17
C LEU A 200 -9.73 -9.12 4.62
N LEU A 201 -8.58 -9.16 3.94
CA LEU A 201 -8.13 -10.29 3.15
C LEU A 201 -6.97 -11.09 3.78
N HIS A 202 -6.42 -10.63 4.90
CA HIS A 202 -5.12 -11.09 5.43
C HIS A 202 -5.02 -12.62 5.63
N ASP A 203 -6.11 -13.26 6.06
CA ASP A 203 -6.16 -14.69 6.34
C ASP A 203 -6.68 -15.54 5.18
N VAL A 204 -7.13 -14.94 4.07
CA VAL A 204 -7.72 -15.70 2.95
C VAL A 204 -6.73 -16.72 2.41
N ASN A 205 -5.50 -16.28 2.15
CA ASN A 205 -4.44 -17.16 1.66
C ASN A 205 -3.99 -18.20 2.69
N GLU A 206 -4.16 -17.93 3.99
CA GLU A 206 -3.70 -18.83 5.06
C GLU A 206 -4.72 -19.92 5.36
N ASP A 207 -5.99 -19.54 5.50
CA ASP A 207 -7.03 -20.37 6.11
C ASP A 207 -8.08 -20.88 5.12
N THR A 208 -8.02 -20.44 3.86
CA THR A 208 -8.95 -20.88 2.82
C THR A 208 -8.22 -21.59 1.67
N THR A 209 -8.99 -22.25 0.81
CA THR A 209 -8.50 -22.84 -0.44
C THR A 209 -8.25 -21.79 -1.53
N THR A 210 -8.77 -20.57 -1.36
CA THR A 210 -8.58 -19.46 -2.30
C THR A 210 -7.18 -18.86 -2.13
N LYS A 211 -6.58 -18.44 -3.24
CA LYS A 211 -5.31 -17.69 -3.27
C LYS A 211 -5.51 -16.37 -4.02
N ILE A 212 -5.13 -15.29 -3.37
CA ILE A 212 -5.22 -13.94 -3.91
C ILE A 212 -4.01 -13.66 -4.78
N THR A 213 -4.28 -13.22 -6.01
CA THR A 213 -3.33 -12.75 -7.01
C THR A 213 -3.81 -11.41 -7.58
N LYS A 214 -3.00 -10.74 -8.40
CA LYS A 214 -3.40 -9.48 -9.04
C LYS A 214 -4.60 -9.63 -10.00
N GLU A 215 -4.85 -10.84 -10.49
CA GLU A 215 -5.98 -11.20 -11.34
C GLU A 215 -7.26 -11.53 -10.55
N SER A 216 -7.17 -11.60 -9.21
CA SER A 216 -8.34 -11.88 -8.40
C SER A 216 -9.41 -10.79 -8.56
N PRO A 217 -10.70 -11.14 -8.42
CA PRO A 217 -11.82 -10.20 -8.48
C PRO A 217 -11.94 -9.39 -7.17
N ILE A 218 -10.84 -8.73 -6.79
CA ILE A 218 -10.73 -7.78 -5.69
C ILE A 218 -10.65 -6.35 -6.24
N ALA A 219 -10.94 -5.36 -5.39
CA ALA A 219 -10.98 -3.95 -5.76
C ALA A 219 -9.73 -3.18 -5.30
N GLY A 220 -9.44 -2.06 -5.96
CA GLY A 220 -8.32 -1.16 -5.63
C GLY A 220 -6.99 -1.60 -6.23
N ASN A 221 -5.87 -1.23 -5.59
CA ASN A 221 -4.51 -1.51 -6.03
C ASN A 221 -4.14 -3.00 -5.90
N LYS A 222 -4.69 -3.83 -6.82
CA LYS A 222 -4.67 -5.30 -6.73
C LYS A 222 -3.28 -5.90 -6.58
N GLU A 223 -2.29 -5.34 -7.28
CA GLU A 223 -0.89 -5.80 -7.20
C GLU A 223 -0.32 -5.59 -5.79
N VAL A 224 -0.51 -4.40 -5.22
CA VAL A 224 -0.05 -4.06 -3.86
C VAL A 224 -0.78 -4.92 -2.83
N ILE A 225 -2.10 -5.05 -2.97
CA ILE A 225 -2.95 -5.85 -2.06
C ILE A 225 -2.54 -7.33 -2.10
N ALA A 226 -2.42 -7.93 -3.29
CA ALA A 226 -2.03 -9.35 -3.42
C ALA A 226 -0.64 -9.62 -2.82
N LYS A 227 0.33 -8.75 -3.11
CA LYS A 227 1.68 -8.81 -2.53
C LYS A 227 1.68 -8.59 -1.02
N GLY A 228 0.76 -7.78 -0.51
CA GLY A 228 0.58 -7.51 0.91
C GLY A 228 -0.04 -8.67 1.67
N VAL A 229 -1.16 -9.22 1.18
CA VAL A 229 -1.80 -10.43 1.73
C VAL A 229 -0.83 -11.59 1.71
N LEU A 230 -0.08 -11.78 0.61
CA LEU A 230 0.97 -12.80 0.57
C LEU A 230 1.95 -12.62 1.72
N ALA A 231 2.47 -11.40 1.97
CA ALA A 231 3.40 -11.13 3.07
C ALA A 231 2.78 -11.38 4.47
N LEU A 232 1.49 -11.13 4.63
CA LEU A 232 0.74 -11.40 5.88
C LEU A 232 0.49 -12.90 6.13
N THR A 233 0.54 -13.73 5.09
CA THR A 233 0.31 -15.18 5.14
C THR A 233 1.54 -15.93 5.63
N LYS A 234 1.39 -16.81 6.61
CA LYS A 234 2.47 -17.73 7.05
C LYS A 234 2.70 -18.86 6.04
N ASP A 235 3.97 -19.14 5.72
CA ASP A 235 4.32 -20.30 4.88
C ASP A 235 4.30 -21.60 5.68
N LYS A 236 3.20 -22.34 5.60
CA LYS A 236 2.99 -23.60 6.34
C LYS A 236 4.00 -24.71 5.99
N ASN A 237 4.85 -24.55 4.97
CA ASN A 237 5.92 -25.50 4.64
C ASN A 237 7.18 -25.32 5.52
N LEU A 238 7.32 -24.19 6.23
CA LEU A 238 8.44 -23.96 7.14
C LEU A 238 8.28 -24.75 8.45
N PRO A 239 9.39 -25.22 9.05
CA PRO A 239 9.39 -26.29 10.05
C PRO A 239 8.74 -25.94 11.39
N SER A 240 8.65 -24.66 11.76
CA SER A 240 8.05 -24.23 13.03
C SER A 240 7.22 -22.96 12.89
N LYS A 241 6.22 -22.78 13.76
CA LYS A 241 5.41 -21.54 13.80
C LYS A 241 6.25 -20.28 14.00
N GLU A 242 7.36 -20.39 14.71
CA GLU A 242 8.31 -19.30 14.89
C GLU A 242 8.99 -18.95 13.57
N THR A 243 9.52 -19.93 12.84
CA THR A 243 10.14 -19.69 11.52
C THR A 243 9.15 -19.15 10.50
N GLN A 244 7.90 -19.62 10.53
CA GLN A 244 6.80 -19.12 9.72
C GLN A 244 6.48 -17.65 9.99
N MET A 245 6.41 -17.28 11.27
CA MET A 245 6.21 -15.90 11.69
C MET A 245 7.39 -15.02 11.26
N ARG A 246 8.63 -15.44 11.53
CA ARG A 246 9.83 -14.67 11.17
C ARG A 246 9.92 -14.40 9.67
N ASP A 247 9.65 -15.41 8.84
CA ASP A 247 9.58 -15.24 7.38
C ASP A 247 8.53 -14.20 6.98
N SER A 248 7.31 -14.27 7.53
CA SER A 248 6.27 -13.28 7.25
C SER A 248 6.70 -11.86 7.64
N LEU A 249 7.33 -11.68 8.81
CA LEU A 249 7.85 -10.37 9.25
C LEU A 249 8.92 -9.82 8.31
N GLU A 250 9.86 -10.65 7.85
CA GLU A 250 10.89 -10.23 6.88
C GLU A 250 10.30 -9.85 5.53
N ARG A 251 9.23 -10.52 5.10
CA ARG A 251 8.50 -10.12 3.88
C ARG A 251 7.73 -8.82 4.08
N LEU A 252 7.13 -8.60 5.25
CA LEU A 252 6.42 -7.35 5.56
C LEU A 252 7.34 -6.13 5.61
N LYS A 253 8.58 -6.28 6.09
CA LYS A 253 9.59 -5.21 6.06
C LYS A 253 9.93 -4.71 4.64
N LYS A 254 9.66 -5.53 3.63
CA LYS A 254 9.85 -5.21 2.19
C LYS A 254 8.56 -4.70 1.53
N ARG A 255 7.50 -4.44 2.30
CA ARG A 255 6.23 -3.89 1.84
C ARG A 255 6.03 -2.48 2.39
N GLN A 256 5.01 -1.82 1.88
CA GLN A 256 4.57 -0.51 2.37
C GLN A 256 4.13 -0.59 3.83
N ASN A 257 4.34 0.49 4.57
CA ASN A 257 3.96 0.59 5.99
C ASN A 257 2.46 0.33 6.20
N CYS A 258 1.62 0.79 5.27
CA CYS A 258 0.18 0.55 5.26
C CYS A 258 -0.21 -0.94 5.21
N VAL A 259 0.68 -1.82 4.73
CA VAL A 259 0.51 -3.29 4.80
C VAL A 259 1.03 -3.83 6.12
N ALA A 260 2.25 -3.43 6.53
CA ALA A 260 2.87 -3.91 7.77
C ALA A 260 2.03 -3.60 9.02
N MET A 261 1.37 -2.45 9.06
CA MET A 261 0.49 -2.05 10.17
C MET A 261 -0.69 -3.02 10.38
N VAL A 262 -1.14 -3.72 9.33
CA VAL A 262 -2.22 -4.72 9.45
C VAL A 262 -1.81 -5.85 10.39
N LYS A 263 -0.52 -6.21 10.43
CA LYS A 263 -0.04 -7.24 11.35
C LYS A 263 -0.09 -6.80 12.81
N LEU A 264 0.09 -5.49 13.07
CA LEU A 264 -0.12 -4.91 14.39
C LEU A 264 -1.60 -4.99 14.79
N ALA A 265 -2.50 -4.58 13.89
CA ALA A 265 -3.95 -4.62 14.11
C ALA A 265 -4.48 -6.05 14.36
N ASP A 266 -4.01 -7.02 13.56
CA ASP A 266 -4.29 -8.45 13.74
C ASP A 266 -3.85 -8.92 15.12
N ARG A 267 -2.63 -8.57 15.55
CA ARG A 267 -2.15 -8.95 16.88
C ARG A 267 -2.92 -8.27 18.00
N ILE A 268 -3.27 -6.99 17.88
CA ILE A 268 -4.10 -6.27 18.86
C ILE A 268 -5.45 -6.96 19.06
N THR A 269 -6.08 -7.36 17.95
CA THR A 269 -7.38 -8.04 17.95
C THR A 269 -7.31 -9.39 18.65
N ASN A 270 -6.22 -10.13 18.42
CA ASN A 270 -6.05 -11.46 18.99
C ASN A 270 -5.50 -11.47 20.42
N LEU A 271 -4.84 -10.39 20.89
CA LEU A 271 -4.25 -10.32 22.22
C LEU A 271 -5.30 -9.87 23.26
N GLY A 272 -6.27 -10.76 23.50
CA GLY A 272 -7.38 -10.60 24.44
C GLY A 272 -7.51 -11.77 25.42
N ASP A 273 -8.74 -12.14 25.81
CA ASP A 273 -8.97 -13.32 26.64
C ASP A 273 -8.46 -14.60 25.93
N PRO A 274 -7.48 -15.33 26.49
CA PRO A 274 -6.96 -16.52 25.83
C PRO A 274 -8.00 -17.64 25.78
N PRO A 275 -8.00 -18.49 24.74
CA PRO A 275 -8.86 -19.66 24.68
C PRO A 275 -8.66 -20.56 25.90
N LYS A 276 -9.77 -21.04 26.49
CA LYS A 276 -9.79 -21.79 27.77
C LYS A 276 -8.89 -23.04 27.80
N GLN A 277 -8.62 -23.62 26.62
CA GLN A 277 -7.80 -24.80 26.44
C GLN A 277 -6.29 -24.52 26.35
N TRP A 278 -5.86 -23.26 26.41
CA TRP A 278 -4.44 -22.91 26.37
C TRP A 278 -3.78 -23.13 27.73
N ASP A 279 -2.65 -23.82 27.72
CA ASP A 279 -1.76 -23.91 28.88
C ASP A 279 -0.89 -22.64 29.02
N GLU A 280 -0.24 -22.50 30.17
CA GLU A 280 0.63 -21.35 30.45
C GLU A 280 1.79 -21.21 29.46
N ALA A 281 2.30 -22.34 28.95
CA ALA A 281 3.37 -22.33 27.96
C ALA A 281 2.91 -21.66 26.65
N LYS A 282 1.73 -22.02 26.15
CA LYS A 282 1.17 -21.45 24.93
C LYS A 282 0.80 -19.97 25.09
N LYS A 283 0.23 -19.59 26.24
CA LYS A 283 -0.07 -18.18 26.51
C LYS A 283 1.20 -17.32 26.53
N ARG A 284 2.26 -17.80 27.20
CA ARG A 284 3.57 -17.11 27.20
C ARG A 284 4.18 -17.03 25.80
N ALA A 285 4.18 -18.11 25.03
CA ALA A 285 4.68 -18.10 23.66
C ALA A 285 3.92 -17.09 22.78
N TYR A 286 2.60 -16.97 22.96
CA TYR A 286 1.77 -16.02 22.22
C TYR A 286 2.07 -14.56 22.59
N LEU A 287 2.38 -14.30 23.87
CA LEU A 287 2.80 -12.98 24.35
C LEU A 287 4.20 -12.61 23.81
N GLU A 288 5.14 -13.55 23.78
CA GLU A 288 6.47 -13.31 23.21
C GLU A 288 6.40 -13.05 21.69
N GLU A 289 5.55 -13.79 20.96
CA GLU A 289 5.27 -13.50 19.55
C GLU A 289 4.73 -12.07 19.36
N ALA A 290 3.86 -11.58 20.26
CA ALA A 290 3.36 -10.20 20.21
C ALA A 290 4.47 -9.15 20.41
N LYS A 291 5.39 -9.37 21.36
CA LYS A 291 6.54 -8.49 21.60
C LYS A 291 7.47 -8.44 20.38
N VAL A 292 7.70 -9.59 19.75
CA VAL A 292 8.49 -9.66 18.52
C VAL A 292 7.80 -8.85 17.41
N ILE A 293 6.51 -9.06 17.16
CA ILE A 293 5.75 -8.30 16.16
C ILE A 293 5.88 -6.78 16.40
N LEU A 294 5.70 -6.33 17.65
CA LEU A 294 5.84 -4.93 18.01
C LEU A 294 7.26 -4.40 17.73
N SER A 295 8.29 -5.16 18.12
CA SER A 295 9.68 -4.74 17.92
C SER A 295 10.06 -4.64 16.43
N GLU A 296 9.54 -5.55 15.60
CA GLU A 296 9.94 -5.66 14.20
C GLU A 296 9.11 -4.76 13.28
N LEU A 297 7.85 -4.47 13.63
CA LEU A 297 6.91 -3.72 12.78
C LEU A 297 6.32 -2.47 13.43
N GLY A 298 6.69 -2.14 14.67
CA GLY A 298 6.14 -0.98 15.38
C GLY A 298 6.40 0.37 14.70
N TYR A 299 7.40 0.43 13.82
CA TYR A 299 7.66 1.61 12.98
C TYR A 299 6.56 1.88 11.94
N ALA A 300 5.74 0.86 11.62
CA ALA A 300 4.78 0.95 10.53
C ALA A 300 3.62 1.91 10.81
N HIS A 301 3.24 2.06 12.10
CA HIS A 301 2.21 3.00 12.54
C HIS A 301 2.30 3.22 14.05
N HIS A 302 2.54 4.45 14.47
CA HIS A 302 2.82 4.78 15.86
C HIS A 302 1.64 4.48 16.79
N SER A 303 0.42 4.91 16.43
CA SER A 303 -0.76 4.68 17.28
C SER A 303 -1.06 3.19 17.53
N LEU A 304 -0.91 2.33 16.51
CA LEU A 304 -1.11 0.89 16.67
C LEU A 304 0.01 0.26 17.49
N ALA A 305 1.26 0.70 17.30
CA ALA A 305 2.38 0.21 18.10
C ALA A 305 2.17 0.50 19.60
N THR A 306 1.75 1.72 19.94
CA THR A 306 1.41 2.10 21.33
C THR A 306 0.29 1.22 21.89
N LYS A 307 -0.82 1.05 21.15
CA LYS A 307 -1.94 0.20 21.59
C LYS A 307 -1.54 -1.27 21.75
N LEU A 308 -0.68 -1.79 20.87
CA LEU A 308 -0.16 -3.16 21.01
C LEU A 308 0.74 -3.29 22.25
N SER A 309 1.56 -2.29 22.56
CA SER A 309 2.35 -2.26 23.80
C SER A 309 1.47 -2.33 25.04
N GLU A 310 0.41 -1.52 25.10
CA GLU A 310 -0.56 -1.55 26.20
C GLU A 310 -1.26 -2.91 26.32
N LYS A 311 -1.63 -3.54 25.20
CA LYS A 311 -2.21 -4.88 25.17
C LYS A 311 -1.23 -5.94 25.69
N ILE A 312 0.05 -5.84 25.34
CA ILE A 312 1.11 -6.74 25.83
C ILE A 312 1.26 -6.63 27.34
N GLU A 313 1.24 -5.41 27.88
CA GLU A 313 1.29 -5.19 29.34
C GLU A 313 0.05 -5.77 30.03
N ALA A 314 -1.15 -5.48 29.50
CA ALA A 314 -2.40 -5.97 30.07
C ALA A 314 -2.56 -7.49 30.01
N TYR A 315 -1.98 -8.16 29.00
CA TYR A 315 -2.09 -9.62 28.84
C TYR A 315 -1.41 -10.40 29.97
N GLN A 316 -0.56 -9.75 30.78
CA GLN A 316 -0.01 -10.35 32.00
C GLN A 316 -1.09 -10.79 32.99
N LEU A 317 -2.29 -10.19 32.94
CA LEU A 317 -3.44 -10.57 33.77
C LEU A 317 -3.94 -12.00 33.50
N TYR A 318 -3.55 -12.63 32.39
CA TYR A 318 -3.96 -13.98 32.01
C TYR A 318 -2.89 -15.05 32.21
N MET A 319 -1.71 -14.67 32.69
CA MET A 319 -0.62 -15.57 33.10
C MET A 319 -0.85 -16.09 34.53
#